data_AF-A0A656HDW8-F1
#
_entry.id   AF-A0A656HDW8-F1
#
_cell.length_a   1.000
_cell.length_b   1.000
_cell.length_c   1.000
_cell.angle_alpha   90.00
_cell.angle_beta   90.00
_cell.angle_gamma   90.00
#
_symmetry.space_group_name_H-M   'P 1'
#
loop_
_entity.id
_entity.type
_entity.pdbx_description
1 polymer ?
#
loop_
_entity_poly.entity_id
_entity_poly.type
_entity_poly.pdbx_seq_one_letter_code
_entity_poly.pdbx_strand_id
1 'polypeptide(L)' 'MYVCICHSVTDKAIKKAVKQGHDSLEAIQQELKVGTCCGRCKHHAREVIDTTLNPETFDFNLMQGAFA' A
#
# COMPACT_ATOMS: atom_id res chain seq x y z
N MET A 1 -1.33 8.66 -6.73
CA MET A 1 -0.61 7.99 -7.84
C MET A 1 -1.29 6.67 -8.22
N TYR A 2 -1.15 6.20 -9.46
CA TYR A 2 -1.55 4.83 -9.81
C TYR A 2 -0.60 3.82 -9.18
N VAL A 3 -1.16 2.87 -8.43
CA VAL A 3 -0.42 1.76 -7.82
C VAL A 3 -0.50 0.53 -8.72
N CYS A 4 -1.67 0.22 -9.29
CA CYS A 4 -1.85 -0.88 -10.25
C CYS A 4 -2.34 -0.36 -11.59
N ILE A 5 -1.54 -0.52 -12.64
CA ILE A 5 -1.91 -0.13 -14.00
C ILE A 5 -2.94 -1.09 -14.60
N CYS A 6 -2.79 -2.40 -14.37
CA CYS A 6 -3.68 -3.43 -14.95
C CYS A 6 -5.16 -3.25 -14.58
N HIS A 7 -5.42 -2.74 -13.38
CA HIS A 7 -6.78 -2.56 -12.83
C HIS A 7 -7.07 -1.10 -12.48
N SER A 8 -6.22 -0.16 -12.94
CA SER A 8 -6.37 1.28 -12.70
C SER A 8 -6.58 1.64 -11.22
N VAL A 9 -5.90 0.95 -10.30
CA VAL A 9 -6.01 1.18 -8.86
C VAL A 9 -5.06 2.29 -8.43
N THR A 10 -5.59 3.28 -7.71
CA THR A 10 -4.81 4.39 -7.15
C THR A 10 -4.50 4.18 -5.67
N ASP A 11 -3.47 4.88 -5.20
CA ASP A 11 -3.17 5.03 -3.77
C ASP A 11 -4.39 5.49 -2.96
N LYS A 12 -5.16 6.45 -3.46
CA LYS A 12 -6.40 6.93 -2.83
C LYS A 12 -7.45 5.84 -2.71
N ALA A 13 -7.58 4.97 -3.71
CA ALA A 13 -8.50 3.84 -3.67
C ALA A 13 -8.10 2.83 -2.59
N ILE A 14 -6.80 2.47 -2.51
CA ILE A 14 -6.28 1.58 -1.47
C ILE A 14 -6.50 2.20 -0.08
N LYS A 15 -6.13 3.47 0.10
CA LYS A 15 -6.33 4.20 1.37
C LYS A 15 -7.79 4.23 1.79
N LYS A 16 -8.72 4.39 0.85
CA LYS A 16 -10.16 4.36 1.12
C LYS A 16 -10.60 2.98 1.59
N ALA A 17 -10.18 1.92 0.91
CA ALA A 17 -10.51 0.54 1.29
C ALA A 17 -9.94 0.17 2.67
N VAL A 18 -8.72 0.60 3.00
CA VAL A 18 -8.16 0.44 4.35
C VAL A 18 -9.04 1.13 5.40
N LYS A 19 -9.48 2.36 5.15
CA LYS A 19 -10.41 3.08 6.05
C LYS A 19 -11.79 2.42 6.17
N GLN A 20 -12.16 1.54 5.24
CA GLN A 20 -13.38 0.74 5.29
C GLN A 20 -13.18 -0.59 6.04
N GLY A 21 -11.98 -0.86 6.56
CA GLY A 21 -11.65 -2.05 7.35
C GLY A 21 -10.93 -3.17 6.58
N HIS A 22 -10.54 -2.94 5.33
CA HIS A 22 -9.71 -3.90 4.59
C HIS A 22 -8.23 -3.72 4.96
N ASP A 23 -7.74 -4.49 5.93
CA ASP A 23 -6.44 -4.32 6.59
C ASP A 23 -5.32 -5.26 6.08
N SER A 24 -5.59 -6.04 5.04
CA SER A 24 -4.62 -6.97 4.43
C SER A 24 -4.54 -6.80 2.93
N LEU A 25 -3.41 -7.20 2.32
CA LEU A 25 -3.29 -7.20 0.87
C LEU A 25 -4.42 -8.01 0.25
N GLU A 26 -4.67 -9.21 0.76
CA GLU A 26 -5.70 -10.14 0.29
C GLU A 26 -7.08 -9.49 0.30
N ALA A 27 -7.46 -8.81 1.40
CA ALA A 27 -8.73 -8.08 1.47
C ALA A 27 -8.82 -6.97 0.42
N ILE A 28 -7.73 -6.22 0.23
CA ILE A 28 -7.65 -5.16 -0.79
C ILE A 28 -7.65 -5.75 -2.21
N GLN A 29 -7.09 -6.95 -2.43
CA GLN A 29 -7.15 -7.64 -3.73
C GLN A 29 -8.58 -8.05 -4.07
N GLN A 30 -9.36 -8.52 -3.09
CA GLN A 30 -10.76 -8.87 -3.32
C GLN A 30 -11.59 -7.64 -3.70
N GLU A 31 -11.38 -6.53 -3.02
CA GLU A 31 -12.14 -5.29 -3.25
C GLU A 31 -11.73 -4.58 -4.55
N LEU A 32 -10.42 -4.38 -4.78
CA LEU A 32 -9.91 -3.51 -5.84
C LEU A 32 -9.26 -4.26 -7.01
N LYS A 33 -9.17 -5.60 -6.94
CA LYS A 33 -8.40 -6.43 -7.87
C LYS A 33 -6.91 -6.05 -7.96
N VAL A 34 -6.39 -5.30 -6.99
CA VAL A 34 -4.98 -4.86 -7.00
C VAL A 34 -4.06 -6.08 -7.03
N GLY A 35 -3.08 -6.09 -7.94
CA GLY A 35 -2.09 -7.18 -7.99
C GLY A 35 -2.60 -8.54 -8.48
N THR A 36 -3.83 -8.66 -9.00
CA THR A 36 -4.38 -9.95 -9.48
C THR A 36 -4.12 -10.23 -10.96
N CYS A 37 -3.54 -9.30 -11.72
CA CYS A 37 -3.13 -9.51 -13.12
C CYS A 37 -1.63 -9.85 -13.23
N CYS A 38 -0.75 -8.87 -13.40
CA CYS A 38 0.69 -9.12 -13.54
C CYS A 38 1.46 -9.21 -12.21
N GLY A 39 0.81 -8.88 -11.08
CA GLY A 39 1.40 -8.93 -9.74
C GLY A 39 2.49 -7.90 -9.39
N ARG A 40 3.03 -7.15 -10.36
CA ARG A 40 4.17 -6.23 -10.15
C ARG A 40 3.92 -5.12 -9.11
N CYS A 41 2.66 -4.72 -8.91
CA CYS A 41 2.30 -3.69 -7.94
C CYS A 41 2.17 -4.19 -6.50
N LYS A 42 2.29 -5.50 -6.22
CA LYS A 42 1.99 -6.07 -4.89
C LYS A 42 2.84 -5.47 -3.78
N HIS A 43 4.14 -5.24 -4.02
CA HIS A 43 5.05 -4.63 -3.04
C HIS A 43 4.59 -3.21 -2.68
N HIS A 44 4.43 -2.36 -3.69
CA HIS A 44 4.00 -0.98 -3.50
C HIS A 44 2.58 -0.88 -2.92
N ALA A 45 1.67 -1.79 -3.28
CA ALA A 45 0.36 -1.85 -2.66
C ALA A 45 0.44 -2.16 -1.15
N ARG A 46 1.33 -3.07 -0.72
CA ARG A 46 1.56 -3.32 0.72
C ARG A 46 2.11 -2.09 1.43
N GLU A 47 3.11 -1.41 0.86
CA GLU A 47 3.62 -0.17 1.45
C GLU A 47 2.51 0.87 1.68
N VAL A 48 1.61 1.03 0.70
CA VAL A 48 0.46 1.94 0.85
C VAL A 48 -0.50 1.45 1.93
N ILE A 49 -0.75 0.16 2.07
CA ILE A 49 -1.58 -0.41 3.14
C ILE A 49 -0.93 -0.16 4.50
N ASP A 50 0.33 -0.55 4.66
CA ASP A 50 1.08 -0.47 5.92
C ASP A 50 1.23 0.97 6.39
N THR A 51 1.59 1.90 5.49
CA THR A 51 1.66 3.34 5.81
C THR A 51 0.29 3.96 6.12
N THR A 52 -0.81 3.34 5.69
CA THR A 52 -2.17 3.81 6.00
C THR A 52 -2.64 3.29 7.36
N LEU A 53 -2.29 2.04 7.70
CA LEU A 53 -2.59 1.44 9.00
C LEU A 53 -1.71 2.03 10.11
N ASN A 54 -0.42 2.25 9.82
CA ASN A 54 0.59 2.72 10.76
C ASN A 54 1.27 3.99 10.23
N PRO A 55 0.63 5.16 10.35
CA PRO A 55 1.16 6.42 9.78
C PRO A 55 2.48 6.89 10.42
N GLU A 56 2.81 6.42 11.63
CA GLU A 56 4.03 6.76 12.37
C GLU A 56 5.31 6.09 11.81
N THR A 57 5.21 5.13 10.88
CA THR A 57 6.38 4.43 10.35
C THR A 57 7.08 5.18 9.20
N PHE A 58 6.80 6.47 9.02
CA PHE A 58 7.47 7.31 8.02
C PHE A 58 8.78 7.91 8.54
N ASP A 59 9.67 7.06 9.05
CA ASP A 59 11.01 7.47 9.46
C ASP A 59 11.99 7.42 8.28
N PHE A 60 11.85 8.41 7.39
CA PHE A 60 12.83 8.69 6.35
C PHE A 60 14.19 9.17 6.92
N ASN A 61 14.27 9.47 8.23
CA ASN A 61 15.46 10.01 8.90
C ASN A 61 16.13 9.08 9.93
N LEU A 62 15.57 7.93 10.32
CA LEU A 62 16.17 7.08 11.35
C LEU A 62 17.20 6.05 10.84
N MET A 63 17.59 6.11 9.56
CA MET A 63 18.68 5.29 9.01
C MET A 63 19.83 6.07 8.34
N GLN A 64 19.86 7.41 8.44
CA GLN A 64 21.03 8.20 8.00
C GLN A 64 21.98 8.63 9.14
N GLY A 65 21.80 8.21 10.40
CA GLY A 65 22.62 8.80 11.48
C GLY A 65 22.67 8.12 12.84
N ALA A 66 22.44 6.81 12.95
CA ALA A 66 22.85 6.09 14.15
C ALA A 66 24.38 5.88 14.09
N PHE A 67 25.14 6.89 14.54
CA PHE A 67 26.54 6.84 14.98
C PHE A 67 27.34 5.61 14.52
N ALA A 68 27.88 5.68 13.29
CA ALA A 68 29.19 5.14 12.91
C ALA A 68 29.71 5.92 11.71
#